data_AF-I4LRG8-F1
#
_entry.id   AF-I4LRG8-F1
#
_cell.length_a   1.000
_cell.length_b   1.000
_cell.length_c   1.000
_cell.angle_alpha   90.00
_cell.angle_beta   90.00
_cell.angle_gamma   90.00
#
_symmetry.space_group_name_H-M   'P 1'
#
loop_
_entity.id
_entity.type
_entity.pdbx_description
1 polymer ?
#
loop_
_entity_poly.entity_id
_entity_poly.type
_entity_poly.pdbx_seq_one_letter_code
_entity_poly.pdbx_strand_id
1 'polypeptide(L)'
;MSNDNIAHNAMHNHITIVVTQFVAIALLAIAAILPIATAKAVITVCVIILLALVTFWPLQGSTADKAIPLFAGIASMWCAALALKGWLPSSVIDNTEVSMDKFIAAIHPYERWAVSFALILVAATFVSFGRQMLREERSNLVRNISHSLTASIACAALPGWLFLPSIIRFTFSVRILELGVLVAVLGLLAVIVLAGLSHLWVKDAKYNTDMLLPQVGTALIPVMMGGMVVYATGLGMLLIA
;
A
#
# COMPACT_ATOMS: atom_id res chain seq x y z
N MET A 1 -31.88 -13.82 -16.81
CA MET A 1 -30.68 -13.23 -17.44
C MET A 1 -29.96 -14.34 -18.18
N SER A 2 -29.66 -14.16 -19.48
CA SER A 2 -28.96 -15.16 -20.31
C SER A 2 -27.54 -15.40 -19.78
N ASN A 3 -27.04 -16.64 -19.88
CA ASN A 3 -25.68 -17.04 -19.46
C ASN A 3 -24.59 -16.16 -20.12
N ASP A 4 -24.82 -15.71 -21.36
CA ASP A 4 -23.88 -14.85 -22.09
C ASP A 4 -23.71 -13.48 -21.45
N ASN A 5 -24.78 -12.92 -20.87
CA ASN A 5 -24.74 -11.63 -20.19
C ASN A 5 -23.97 -11.72 -18.86
N ILE A 6 -23.98 -12.89 -18.21
CA ILE A 6 -23.25 -13.12 -16.95
C ILE A 6 -21.75 -13.24 -17.25
N ALA A 7 -21.38 -13.97 -18.30
CA ALA A 7 -19.99 -14.12 -18.72
C ALA A 7 -19.38 -12.80 -19.23
N HIS A 8 -20.15 -12.02 -19.99
CA HIS A 8 -19.69 -10.72 -20.49
C HIS A 8 -19.44 -9.72 -19.35
N ASN A 9 -20.34 -9.67 -18.36
CA ASN A 9 -20.17 -8.81 -17.18
C ASN A 9 -18.99 -9.24 -16.31
N ALA A 10 -18.75 -10.55 -16.15
CA ALA A 10 -17.58 -11.05 -15.42
C ALA A 10 -16.27 -10.67 -16.11
N MET A 11 -16.21 -10.80 -17.44
CA MET A 11 -15.03 -10.42 -18.24
C MET A 11 -14.74 -8.92 -18.15
N HIS A 12 -15.77 -8.07 -18.27
CA HIS A 12 -15.64 -6.62 -18.12
C HIS A 12 -15.09 -6.23 -16.73
N ASN A 13 -15.57 -6.88 -15.67
CA ASN A 13 -15.11 -6.62 -14.30
C ASN A 13 -13.64 -6.97 -14.11
N HIS A 14 -13.19 -8.10 -14.65
CA HIS A 14 -11.78 -8.50 -14.59
C HIS A 14 -10.87 -7.53 -15.35
N ILE A 15 -11.29 -7.06 -16.53
CA ILE A 15 -10.53 -6.08 -17.33
C ILE A 15 -10.41 -4.76 -16.57
N THR A 16 -11.50 -4.24 -16.00
CA THR A 16 -11.50 -2.99 -15.22
C THR A 16 -10.55 -3.06 -14.04
N ILE A 17 -10.45 -4.21 -13.37
CA ILE A 17 -9.55 -4.42 -12.23
C ILE A 17 -8.09 -4.37 -12.66
N VAL A 18 -7.71 -5.10 -13.72
CA VAL A 18 -6.35 -5.12 -14.26
C VAL A 18 -5.93 -3.73 -14.72
N VAL A 19 -6.81 -3.04 -15.44
CA VAL A 19 -6.54 -1.68 -15.92
C VAL A 19 -6.35 -0.72 -14.74
N THR A 20 -7.20 -0.79 -13.72
CA THR A 20 -7.08 0.06 -12.52
C THR A 20 -5.77 -0.20 -11.78
N GLN A 21 -5.38 -1.47 -11.59
CA GLN A 21 -4.11 -1.83 -10.95
C GLN A 21 -2.91 -1.31 -11.73
N PHE A 22 -2.92 -1.53 -13.06
CA PHE A 22 -1.85 -1.07 -13.93
C PHE A 22 -1.72 0.44 -13.92
N VAL A 23 -2.84 1.18 -14.02
CA VAL A 23 -2.84 2.64 -13.97
C VAL A 23 -2.34 3.15 -12.61
N ALA A 24 -2.78 2.55 -11.50
CA ALA A 24 -2.35 2.97 -10.17
C ALA A 24 -0.84 2.74 -9.96
N ILE A 25 -0.33 1.57 -10.34
CA ILE A 25 1.11 1.27 -10.25
C ILE A 25 1.92 2.17 -11.20
N ALA A 26 1.45 2.39 -12.43
CA ALA A 26 2.12 3.28 -13.38
C ALA A 26 2.19 4.72 -12.84
N LEU A 27 1.11 5.25 -12.25
CA LEU A 27 1.11 6.57 -11.61
C LEU A 27 2.10 6.65 -10.45
N LEU A 28 2.17 5.62 -9.60
CA LEU A 28 3.13 5.55 -8.50
C LEU A 28 4.57 5.47 -8.99
N ALA A 29 4.85 4.67 -10.03
CA ALA A 29 6.17 4.55 -10.64
C ALA A 29 6.62 5.87 -11.30
N ILE A 30 5.73 6.51 -12.09
CA ILE A 30 6.02 7.80 -12.72
C ILE A 30 6.28 8.88 -11.65
N ALA A 31 5.47 8.92 -10.58
CA ALA A 31 5.66 9.83 -9.46
C ALA A 31 7.01 9.63 -8.75
N ALA A 32 7.50 8.38 -8.69
CA ALA A 32 8.76 8.06 -8.05
C ALA A 32 10.00 8.40 -8.89
N ILE A 33 9.89 8.42 -10.22
CA ILE A 33 11.01 8.69 -11.14
C ILE A 33 11.21 10.21 -11.36
N LEU A 34 10.18 11.03 -11.18
CA LEU A 34 10.20 12.47 -11.46
C LEU A 34 11.27 13.25 -10.65
N PRO A 35 12.20 13.98 -11.29
CA PRO A 35 13.37 14.57 -10.62
C PRO A 35 13.08 15.75 -9.68
N ILE A 36 11.92 16.42 -9.77
CA ILE A 36 11.70 17.75 -9.16
C ILE A 36 11.04 17.70 -7.77
N ALA A 37 10.34 16.61 -7.40
CA ALA A 37 9.65 16.54 -6.11
C ALA A 37 9.18 15.11 -5.74
N THR A 38 10.02 14.08 -5.91
CA THR A 38 9.64 12.65 -5.79
C THR A 38 8.76 12.33 -4.58
N ALA A 39 9.15 12.76 -3.37
CA ALA A 39 8.36 12.47 -2.17
C ALA A 39 6.99 13.16 -2.17
N LYS A 40 6.90 14.44 -2.57
CA LYS A 40 5.62 15.17 -2.62
C LYS A 40 4.71 14.61 -3.71
N ALA A 41 5.27 14.24 -4.87
CA ALA A 41 4.52 13.63 -5.96
C ALA A 41 3.94 12.27 -5.55
N VAL A 42 4.73 11.39 -4.92
CA VAL A 42 4.23 10.10 -4.43
C VAL A 42 3.19 10.30 -3.32
N ILE A 43 3.36 11.25 -2.40
CA ILE A 43 2.32 11.61 -1.41
C ILE A 43 1.02 12.00 -2.12
N THR A 44 1.07 12.87 -3.14
CA THR A 44 -0.15 13.29 -3.85
C THR A 44 -0.86 12.12 -4.52
N VAL A 45 -0.12 11.20 -5.17
CA VAL A 45 -0.71 10.00 -5.78
C VAL A 45 -1.31 9.09 -4.71
N CYS A 46 -0.64 8.88 -3.58
CA CYS A 46 -1.19 8.10 -2.48
C CYS A 46 -2.47 8.72 -1.90
N VAL A 47 -2.55 10.04 -1.76
CA VAL A 47 -3.80 10.71 -1.32
C VAL A 47 -4.91 10.49 -2.34
N ILE A 48 -4.63 10.58 -3.64
CA ILE A 48 -5.60 10.32 -4.71
C ILE A 48 -6.09 8.86 -4.65
N ILE A 49 -5.20 7.89 -4.47
CA ILE A 49 -5.54 6.46 -4.32
C ILE A 49 -6.42 6.24 -3.09
N LEU A 50 -6.09 6.88 -1.97
CA LEU A 50 -6.86 6.78 -0.74
C LEU A 50 -8.27 7.36 -0.92
N LEU A 51 -8.39 8.54 -1.53
CA LEU A 51 -9.69 9.14 -1.86
C LEU A 51 -10.49 8.25 -2.82
N ALA A 52 -9.84 7.69 -3.84
CA ALA A 52 -10.47 6.76 -4.78
C ALA A 52 -11.01 5.50 -4.07
N LEU A 53 -10.28 4.96 -3.09
CA LEU A 53 -10.79 3.84 -2.29
C LEU A 53 -12.02 4.25 -1.45
N VAL A 54 -12.02 5.45 -0.86
CA VAL A 54 -13.16 5.95 -0.07
C VAL A 54 -14.39 6.18 -0.95
N THR A 55 -14.22 6.72 -2.15
CA THR A 55 -15.32 6.96 -3.10
C THR A 55 -15.86 5.65 -3.69
N PHE A 56 -14.97 4.73 -4.07
CA PHE A 56 -15.30 3.45 -4.69
C PHE A 56 -15.23 2.28 -3.70
N TRP A 57 -15.77 2.49 -2.50
CA TRP A 57 -15.63 1.54 -1.40
C TRP A 57 -16.13 0.13 -1.75
N PRO A 58 -15.27 -0.90 -1.75
CA PRO A 58 -15.66 -2.21 -2.25
C PRO A 58 -16.39 -3.08 -1.22
N LEU A 59 -16.20 -2.81 0.08
CA LEU A 59 -16.60 -3.71 1.16
C LEU A 59 -17.98 -3.36 1.72
N GLN A 60 -18.84 -4.36 1.89
CA GLN A 60 -20.15 -4.18 2.53
C GLN A 60 -19.95 -3.84 4.02
N GLY A 61 -20.38 -2.65 4.45
CA GLY A 61 -20.17 -2.19 5.82
C GLY A 61 -20.82 -0.85 6.15
N SER A 62 -20.92 -0.54 7.44
CA SER A 62 -21.46 0.73 7.94
C SER A 62 -20.50 1.90 7.67
N THR A 63 -20.97 3.15 7.73
CA THR A 63 -20.11 4.35 7.55
C THR A 63 -18.91 4.37 8.50
N ALA A 64 -19.06 3.82 9.70
CA ALA A 64 -17.97 3.65 10.66
C ALA A 64 -16.87 2.66 10.19
N ASP A 65 -17.22 1.66 9.38
CA ASP A 65 -16.26 0.70 8.81
C ASP A 65 -15.39 1.33 7.70
N LYS A 66 -15.82 2.48 7.16
CA LYS A 66 -15.05 3.29 6.23
C LYS A 66 -14.09 4.25 6.95
N ALA A 67 -14.51 4.75 8.10
CA ALA A 67 -13.77 5.76 8.86
C ALA A 67 -12.50 5.19 9.50
N ILE A 68 -12.55 3.98 10.09
CA ILE A 68 -11.39 3.39 10.79
C ILE A 68 -10.20 3.20 9.82
N PRO A 69 -10.37 2.59 8.63
CA PRO A 69 -9.29 2.47 7.65
C PRO A 69 -8.78 3.80 7.12
N LEU A 70 -9.68 4.78 6.93
CA LEU A 70 -9.31 6.12 6.48
C LEU A 70 -8.38 6.82 7.48
N PHE A 71 -8.74 6.83 8.76
CA PHE A 71 -7.91 7.41 9.81
C PHE A 71 -6.58 6.67 9.97
N ALA A 72 -6.58 5.33 9.87
CA ALA A 72 -5.36 4.54 9.90
C ALA A 72 -4.42 4.90 8.73
N GLY A 73 -4.96 5.07 7.52
CA GLY A 73 -4.20 5.49 6.34
C GLY A 73 -3.63 6.89 6.46
N ILE A 74 -4.44 7.87 6.91
CA ILE A 74 -3.98 9.25 7.13
C ILE A 74 -2.89 9.31 8.21
N ALA A 75 -3.08 8.61 9.33
CA ALA A 75 -2.10 8.54 10.41
C ALA A 75 -0.78 7.90 9.91
N SER A 76 -0.86 6.78 9.17
CA SER A 76 0.32 6.12 8.61
C SER A 76 1.03 7.01 7.59
N MET A 77 0.28 7.75 6.77
CA MET A 77 0.82 8.71 5.80
C MET A 77 1.56 9.85 6.50
N TRP A 78 0.99 10.37 7.58
CA TRP A 78 1.61 11.41 8.40
C TRP A 78 2.90 10.90 9.06
N CYS A 79 2.88 9.70 9.64
CA CYS A 79 4.04 9.05 10.22
C CYS A 79 5.14 8.78 9.18
N ALA A 80 4.78 8.29 7.98
CA ALA A 80 5.73 8.07 6.90
C ALA A 80 6.35 9.39 6.40
N ALA A 81 5.53 10.43 6.23
CA ALA A 81 6.00 11.76 5.85
C ALA A 81 6.95 12.33 6.91
N LEU A 82 6.67 12.15 8.21
CA LEU A 82 7.57 12.57 9.29
C LEU A 82 8.87 11.75 9.34
N ALA A 83 8.78 10.43 9.16
CA ALA A 83 9.95 9.55 9.10
C ALA A 83 10.88 9.94 7.95
N LEU A 84 10.32 10.28 6.79
CA LEU A 84 11.05 10.73 5.61
C LEU A 84 11.48 12.20 5.67
N LYS A 85 10.76 13.07 6.40
CA LYS A 85 11.15 14.47 6.63
C LYS A 85 12.43 14.58 7.46
N GLY A 86 12.79 13.53 8.18
CA GLY A 86 14.09 13.35 8.82
C GLY A 86 15.24 13.02 7.85
N TRP A 87 15.00 12.85 6.54
CA TRP A 87 16.02 12.48 5.57
C TRP A 87 16.12 13.47 4.40
N LEU A 88 17.19 14.28 4.45
CA LEU A 88 18.16 14.46 3.36
C LEU A 88 19.38 15.27 3.87
N PRO A 89 20.29 14.70 4.71
CA PRO A 89 21.68 15.15 4.68
C PRO A 89 22.28 14.64 3.37
N SER A 90 22.67 15.57 2.51
CA SER A 90 23.26 15.38 1.18
C SER A 90 24.64 14.71 1.21
N SER A 91 24.80 13.51 1.76
CA SER A 91 26.14 12.89 1.90
C SER A 91 26.19 11.36 1.80
N VAL A 92 25.15 10.70 1.29
CA VAL A 92 25.20 9.28 0.88
C VAL A 92 25.35 9.18 -0.65
N ILE A 93 26.19 10.04 -1.24
CA ILE A 93 26.60 9.99 -2.66
C ILE A 93 28.13 10.07 -2.79
N ASP A 94 28.89 10.18 -1.68
CA ASP A 94 30.35 10.17 -1.75
C ASP A 94 30.93 8.76 -1.55
N ASN A 95 31.60 8.31 -2.60
CA ASN A 95 32.09 6.97 -2.92
C ASN A 95 33.24 6.43 -2.05
N THR A 96 33.34 6.82 -0.78
CA THR A 96 34.42 6.36 0.09
C THR A 96 33.89 6.09 1.49
N GLU A 97 33.73 4.80 1.75
CA GLU A 97 33.41 4.17 3.04
C GLU A 97 32.00 4.44 3.60
N VAL A 98 31.21 3.36 3.60
CA VAL A 98 29.97 3.26 4.36
C VAL A 98 30.36 3.18 5.84
N SER A 99 30.56 4.33 6.48
CA SER A 99 30.71 4.37 7.93
C SER A 99 29.43 3.86 8.58
N MET A 100 29.55 3.09 9.67
CA MET A 100 28.42 2.51 10.42
C MET A 100 27.34 3.56 10.75
N ASP A 101 27.74 4.81 11.00
CA ASP A 101 26.85 5.93 11.28
C ASP A 101 25.94 6.30 10.09
N LYS A 102 26.41 6.16 8.84
CA LYS A 102 25.61 6.42 7.62
C LYS A 102 24.57 5.32 7.39
N PHE A 103 24.93 4.07 7.67
CA PHE A 103 24.02 2.92 7.60
C PHE A 103 22.92 3.01 8.66
N ILE A 104 23.29 3.33 9.90
CA ILE A 104 22.34 3.56 11.00
C ILE A 104 21.38 4.71 10.65
N ALA A 105 21.89 5.81 10.08
CA ALA A 105 21.07 6.93 9.65
C ALA A 105 20.07 6.58 8.53
N ALA A 106 20.42 5.66 7.62
CA ALA A 106 19.54 5.21 6.54
C ALA A 106 18.44 4.25 7.00
N ILE A 107 18.66 3.49 8.08
CA ILE A 107 17.68 2.53 8.64
C ILE A 107 16.61 3.22 9.49
N HIS A 108 16.96 4.26 10.24
CA HIS A 108 16.02 4.96 11.12
C HIS A 108 14.65 5.35 10.52
N PRO A 109 14.54 5.87 9.27
CA PRO A 109 13.24 6.16 8.68
C PRO A 109 12.40 4.90 8.42
N TYR A 110 13.04 3.78 8.07
CA TYR A 110 12.35 2.51 7.86
C TYR A 110 11.80 1.97 9.18
N GLU A 111 12.65 1.93 10.21
CA GLU A 111 12.28 1.48 11.56
C GLU A 111 11.13 2.31 12.14
N ARG A 112 11.23 3.65 12.08
CA ARG A 112 10.20 4.56 12.60
C ARG A 112 8.84 4.36 11.96
N TRP A 113 8.81 4.15 10.64
CA TRP A 113 7.55 3.89 9.95
C TRP A 113 7.00 2.50 10.30
N ALA A 114 7.84 1.46 10.37
CA ALA A 114 7.39 0.11 10.75
C ALA A 114 6.79 0.06 12.16
N VAL A 115 7.42 0.71 13.14
CA VAL A 115 6.88 0.82 14.50
C VAL A 115 5.55 1.59 14.49
N SER A 116 5.49 2.71 13.77
CA SER A 116 4.25 3.49 13.66
C SER A 116 3.12 2.68 12.99
N PHE A 117 3.43 1.98 11.91
CA PHE A 117 2.51 1.10 11.19
C PHE A 117 1.96 0.00 12.10
N ALA A 118 2.84 -0.68 12.85
CA ALA A 118 2.45 -1.71 13.80
C ALA A 118 1.51 -1.15 14.90
N LEU A 119 1.85 -0.01 15.50
CA LEU A 119 1.01 0.64 16.51
C LEU A 119 -0.35 1.06 15.95
N ILE A 120 -0.39 1.59 14.72
CA ILE A 120 -1.64 1.97 14.05
C ILE A 120 -2.52 0.74 13.81
N LEU A 121 -1.94 -0.38 13.38
CA LEU A 121 -2.70 -1.62 13.18
C LEU A 121 -3.24 -2.18 14.49
N VAL A 122 -2.44 -2.15 15.56
CA VAL A 122 -2.89 -2.56 16.90
C VAL A 122 -4.06 -1.68 17.34
N ALA A 123 -3.94 -0.35 17.21
CA ALA A 123 -5.00 0.59 17.54
C ALA A 123 -6.27 0.35 16.69
N ALA A 124 -6.13 0.23 15.36
CA ALA A 124 -7.24 -0.04 14.45
C ALA A 124 -7.94 -1.36 14.76
N THR A 125 -7.18 -2.36 15.21
CA THR A 125 -7.70 -3.65 15.67
C THR A 125 -8.54 -3.47 16.94
N PHE A 126 -7.99 -2.85 17.99
CA PHE A 126 -8.73 -2.60 19.23
C PHE A 126 -9.99 -1.75 18.99
N VAL A 127 -9.92 -0.72 18.16
CA VAL A 127 -11.09 0.11 17.81
C VAL A 127 -12.14 -0.72 17.06
N SER A 128 -11.72 -1.53 16.08
CA SER A 128 -12.62 -2.39 15.31
C SER A 128 -13.32 -3.43 16.21
N PHE A 129 -12.58 -4.06 17.12
CA PHE A 129 -13.13 -5.02 18.08
C PHE A 129 -14.02 -4.35 19.12
N GLY A 130 -13.58 -3.24 19.72
CA GLY A 130 -14.34 -2.51 20.73
C GLY A 130 -15.70 -2.06 20.21
N ARG A 131 -15.74 -1.49 18.99
CA ARG A 131 -16.99 -1.10 18.34
C ARG A 131 -17.94 -2.27 18.15
N GLN A 132 -17.40 -3.44 17.82
CA GLN A 132 -18.20 -4.64 17.60
C GLN A 132 -18.70 -5.29 18.89
N MET A 133 -17.95 -5.14 19.98
CA MET A 133 -18.41 -5.54 21.31
C MET A 133 -19.53 -4.62 21.84
N LEU A 134 -19.58 -3.37 21.40
CA LEU A 134 -20.60 -2.37 21.76
C LEU A 134 -21.91 -2.47 20.95
N ARG A 135 -22.01 -3.36 19.95
CA ARG A 135 -23.25 -3.55 19.17
C ARG A 135 -24.19 -4.55 19.84
N GLU A 136 -25.48 -4.20 19.89
CA GLU A 136 -26.55 -5.02 20.48
C GLU A 136 -26.89 -6.27 19.64
N GLU A 137 -26.88 -6.17 18.31
CA GLU A 137 -27.08 -7.32 17.41
C GLU A 137 -25.77 -7.81 16.77
N ARG A 138 -25.37 -9.05 17.09
CA ARG A 138 -24.08 -9.66 16.66
C ARG A 138 -24.19 -10.53 15.40
N SER A 139 -25.03 -10.19 14.44
CA SER A 139 -25.06 -10.92 13.16
C SER A 139 -23.86 -10.50 12.28
N ASN A 140 -23.19 -11.47 11.63
CA ASN A 140 -22.06 -11.24 10.71
C ASN A 140 -20.80 -10.58 11.32
N LEU A 141 -20.55 -10.74 12.62
CA LEU A 141 -19.41 -10.15 13.36
C LEU A 141 -18.05 -10.40 12.68
N VAL A 142 -17.72 -11.68 12.47
CA VAL A 142 -16.41 -12.10 11.93
C VAL A 142 -16.15 -11.54 10.53
N ARG A 143 -17.18 -11.48 9.70
CA ARG A 143 -17.08 -10.97 8.32
C ARG A 143 -16.83 -9.46 8.31
N ASN A 144 -17.54 -8.70 9.15
CA ASN A 144 -17.36 -7.25 9.25
C ASN A 144 -15.99 -6.88 9.87
N ILE A 145 -15.49 -7.63 10.86
CA ILE A 145 -14.11 -7.49 11.37
C ILE A 145 -13.11 -7.66 10.24
N SER A 146 -13.23 -8.76 9.50
CA SER A 146 -12.29 -9.10 8.45
C SER A 146 -12.22 -8.01 7.38
N HIS A 147 -13.38 -7.50 6.94
CA HIS A 147 -13.45 -6.40 5.98
C HIS A 147 -12.82 -5.10 6.50
N SER A 148 -13.14 -4.69 7.73
CA SER A 148 -12.58 -3.48 8.35
C SER A 148 -11.06 -3.59 8.53
N LEU A 149 -10.57 -4.75 8.99
CA LEU A 149 -9.14 -5.00 9.20
C LEU A 149 -8.38 -5.03 7.88
N THR A 150 -8.87 -5.74 6.86
CA THR A 150 -8.20 -5.79 5.55
C THR A 150 -8.11 -4.40 4.92
N ALA A 151 -9.18 -3.60 4.99
CA ALA A 151 -9.14 -2.21 4.54
C ALA A 151 -8.16 -1.36 5.36
N SER A 152 -8.12 -1.54 6.69
CA SER A 152 -7.18 -0.83 7.57
C SER A 152 -5.73 -1.14 7.22
N ILE A 153 -5.42 -2.42 6.99
CA ILE A 153 -4.08 -2.88 6.58
C ILE A 153 -3.71 -2.27 5.23
N ALA A 154 -4.60 -2.33 4.24
CA ALA A 154 -4.36 -1.74 2.93
C ALA A 154 -4.10 -0.22 3.04
N CYS A 155 -4.96 0.52 3.73
CA CYS A 155 -4.80 1.96 3.94
C CYS A 155 -3.51 2.32 4.68
N ALA A 156 -3.17 1.56 5.73
CA ALA A 156 -1.95 1.80 6.50
C ALA A 156 -0.68 1.40 5.75
N ALA A 157 -0.76 0.46 4.80
CA ALA A 157 0.35 -0.02 3.98
C ALA A 157 0.68 0.90 2.79
N LEU A 158 -0.30 1.66 2.29
CA LEU A 158 -0.15 2.57 1.15
C LEU A 158 1.05 3.55 1.27
N PRO A 159 1.36 4.14 2.43
CA PRO A 159 2.55 4.99 2.58
C PRO A 159 3.88 4.27 2.33
N GLY A 160 3.91 2.93 2.31
CA GLY A 160 5.11 2.17 1.97
C GLY A 160 5.63 2.45 0.55
N TRP A 161 4.78 2.94 -0.35
CA TRP A 161 5.18 3.42 -1.68
C TRP A 161 6.06 4.67 -1.64
N LEU A 162 6.06 5.43 -0.55
CA LEU A 162 6.90 6.62 -0.38
C LEU A 162 8.40 6.28 -0.33
N PHE A 163 8.75 5.02 -0.06
CA PHE A 163 10.14 4.54 -0.09
C PHE A 163 10.62 4.21 -1.50
N LEU A 164 9.72 4.09 -2.49
CA LEU A 164 10.07 3.73 -3.87
C LEU A 164 11.13 4.64 -4.52
N PRO A 165 11.07 5.98 -4.40
CA PRO A 165 12.11 6.85 -4.97
C PRO A 165 13.49 6.60 -4.35
N SER A 166 13.52 6.22 -3.08
CA SER A 166 14.76 5.88 -2.36
C SER A 166 15.38 4.62 -2.94
N ILE A 167 14.56 3.58 -3.13
CA ILE A 167 14.95 2.28 -3.74
C ILE A 167 15.54 2.48 -5.13
N ILE A 168 14.90 3.30 -5.97
CA ILE A 168 15.39 3.57 -7.34
C ILE A 168 16.79 4.19 -7.29
N ARG A 169 17.02 5.16 -6.40
CA ARG A 169 18.34 5.80 -6.24
C ARG A 169 19.39 4.83 -5.70
N PHE A 170 19.03 4.04 -4.70
CA PHE A 170 19.94 3.05 -4.12
C PHE A 170 20.30 1.94 -5.10
N THR A 171 19.37 1.45 -5.91
CA THR A 171 19.61 0.36 -6.88
C THR A 171 20.81 0.64 -7.79
N PHE A 172 20.95 1.87 -8.29
CA PHE A 172 22.06 2.27 -9.16
C PHE A 172 23.34 2.65 -8.41
N SER A 173 23.29 2.73 -7.09
CA SER A 173 24.40 3.17 -6.23
C SER A 173 24.97 2.04 -5.34
N VAL A 174 24.38 0.85 -5.34
CA VAL A 174 24.85 -0.27 -4.51
C VAL A 174 26.23 -0.71 -4.98
N ARG A 175 27.13 -0.99 -4.02
CA ARG A 175 28.49 -1.49 -4.24
C ARG A 175 28.52 -2.79 -5.07
N ILE A 176 27.45 -3.59 -4.98
CA ILE A 176 27.21 -4.81 -5.75
C ILE A 176 25.90 -4.64 -6.53
N LEU A 177 26.01 -4.10 -7.76
CA LEU A 177 24.87 -3.83 -8.63
C LEU A 177 23.99 -5.07 -8.84
N GLU A 178 24.61 -6.26 -8.99
CA GLU A 178 23.90 -7.52 -9.24
C GLU A 178 22.93 -7.91 -8.11
N LEU A 179 23.35 -7.73 -6.86
CA LEU A 179 22.53 -8.05 -5.69
C LEU A 179 21.41 -7.01 -5.48
N GLY A 180 21.68 -5.73 -5.73
CA GLY A 180 20.67 -4.67 -5.71
C GLY A 180 19.57 -4.89 -6.76
N VAL A 181 19.97 -5.22 -8.00
CA VAL A 181 19.03 -5.56 -9.08
C VAL A 181 18.22 -6.81 -8.74
N LEU A 182 18.84 -7.85 -8.15
CA LEU A 182 18.13 -9.05 -7.72
C LEU A 182 17.01 -8.72 -6.73
N VAL A 183 17.29 -7.92 -5.69
CA VAL A 183 16.27 -7.51 -4.71
C VAL A 183 15.17 -6.67 -5.35
N ALA A 184 15.52 -5.77 -6.27
CA ALA A 184 14.53 -4.99 -7.02
C ALA A 184 13.59 -5.89 -7.84
N VAL A 185 14.15 -6.90 -8.53
CA VAL A 185 13.40 -7.86 -9.34
C VAL A 185 12.50 -8.72 -8.46
N LEU A 186 12.99 -9.20 -7.32
CA LEU A 186 12.19 -9.97 -6.36
C LEU A 186 11.04 -9.12 -5.78
N GLY A 187 11.29 -7.85 -5.45
CA GLY A 187 10.26 -6.91 -5.02
C GLY A 187 9.19 -6.69 -6.09
N LEU A 188 9.60 -6.46 -7.34
CA LEU A 188 8.69 -6.33 -8.48
C LEU A 188 7.86 -7.59 -8.71
N LEU A 189 8.50 -8.77 -8.68
CA LEU A 189 7.81 -10.05 -8.79
C LEU A 189 6.79 -10.24 -7.67
N ALA A 190 7.14 -9.89 -6.43
CA ALA A 190 6.21 -9.98 -5.30
C ALA A 190 5.00 -9.04 -5.47
N VAL A 191 5.18 -7.83 -6.01
CA VAL A 191 4.05 -6.94 -6.35
C VAL A 191 3.17 -7.54 -7.46
N ILE A 192 3.78 -8.12 -8.50
CA ILE A 192 3.03 -8.78 -9.60
C ILE A 192 2.27 -10.00 -9.08
N VAL A 193 2.89 -10.82 -8.24
CA VAL A 193 2.24 -11.99 -7.60
C VAL A 193 1.10 -11.53 -6.73
N LEU A 194 1.26 -10.45 -5.94
CA LEU A 194 0.18 -9.91 -5.11
C LEU A 194 -1.00 -9.39 -5.96
N ALA A 195 -0.71 -8.71 -7.07
CA ALA A 195 -1.73 -8.28 -8.04
C ALA A 195 -2.44 -9.48 -8.68
N GLY A 196 -1.69 -10.53 -9.04
CA GLY A 196 -2.22 -11.79 -9.55
C GLY A 196 -3.11 -12.52 -8.53
N LEU A 197 -2.66 -12.65 -7.29
CA LEU A 197 -3.41 -13.27 -6.20
C LEU A 197 -4.69 -12.50 -5.87
N SER A 198 -4.74 -11.19 -6.14
CA SER A 198 -5.97 -10.42 -6.01
C SER A 198 -7.11 -10.96 -6.88
N HIS A 199 -6.82 -11.61 -8.01
CA HIS A 199 -7.86 -12.20 -8.86
C HIS A 199 -8.62 -13.33 -8.16
N LEU A 200 -7.96 -14.08 -7.28
CA LEU A 200 -8.60 -15.13 -6.49
C LEU A 200 -9.65 -14.53 -5.53
N TRP A 201 -9.38 -13.32 -5.01
CA TRP A 201 -10.24 -12.66 -4.03
C TRP A 201 -11.41 -11.94 -4.70
N VAL A 202 -11.18 -11.47 -5.94
CA VAL A 202 -12.18 -10.83 -6.80
C VAL A 202 -13.22 -11.83 -7.30
N LYS A 203 -12.80 -13.07 -7.61
CA LYS A 203 -13.69 -14.11 -8.12
C LYS A 203 -14.88 -14.39 -7.19
N ASP A 204 -14.64 -14.30 -5.88
CA ASP A 204 -15.65 -14.58 -4.84
C ASP A 204 -16.17 -13.30 -4.16
N ALA A 205 -15.79 -12.11 -4.64
CA ALA A 205 -16.14 -10.84 -4.03
C ALA A 205 -17.62 -10.51 -4.23
N LYS A 206 -18.38 -10.46 -3.12
CA LYS A 206 -19.71 -9.87 -3.11
C LYS A 206 -19.59 -8.35 -2.96
N TYR A 207 -19.69 -7.64 -4.08
CA TYR A 207 -19.62 -6.18 -4.11
C TYR A 207 -20.79 -5.54 -3.37
N ASN A 208 -20.59 -4.30 -2.89
CA ASN A 208 -21.68 -3.48 -2.40
C ASN A 208 -22.54 -3.00 -3.59
N THR A 209 -23.83 -3.33 -3.59
CA THR A 209 -24.74 -3.07 -4.72
C THR A 209 -25.07 -1.59 -4.89
N ASP A 210 -24.88 -0.77 -3.84
CA ASP A 210 -25.22 0.65 -3.83
C ASP A 210 -24.13 1.57 -4.43
N MET A 211 -23.04 1.01 -4.96
CA MET A 211 -21.87 1.77 -5.41
C MET A 211 -21.65 1.64 -6.92
N LEU A 212 -21.28 2.77 -7.55
CA LEU A 212 -21.15 2.91 -9.00
C LEU A 212 -20.07 2.01 -9.62
N LEU A 213 -18.92 1.85 -8.97
CA LEU A 213 -17.77 1.08 -9.48
C LEU A 213 -16.97 0.39 -8.35
N PRO A 214 -17.55 -0.57 -7.61
CA PRO A 214 -16.89 -1.22 -6.47
C PRO A 214 -15.66 -2.06 -6.89
N GLN A 215 -15.56 -2.42 -8.16
CA GLN A 215 -14.43 -3.14 -8.74
C GLN A 215 -13.12 -2.35 -8.65
N VAL A 216 -13.19 -1.02 -8.80
CA VAL A 216 -12.04 -0.11 -8.68
C VAL A 216 -11.49 -0.17 -7.26
N GLY A 217 -12.34 -0.11 -6.24
CA GLY A 217 -11.91 -0.24 -4.86
C GLY A 217 -11.24 -1.58 -4.56
N THR A 218 -11.80 -2.69 -5.07
CA THR A 218 -11.20 -4.02 -4.88
C THR A 218 -9.85 -4.13 -5.58
N ALA A 219 -9.70 -3.50 -6.74
CA ALA A 219 -8.44 -3.42 -7.48
C ALA A 219 -7.35 -2.65 -6.72
N LEU A 220 -7.73 -1.61 -5.97
CA LEU A 220 -6.79 -0.77 -5.23
C LEU A 220 -6.23 -1.42 -3.96
N ILE A 221 -7.00 -2.29 -3.28
CA ILE A 221 -6.55 -3.00 -2.05
C ILE A 221 -5.17 -3.67 -2.21
N PRO A 222 -4.93 -4.55 -3.21
CA PRO A 222 -3.63 -5.19 -3.39
C PRO A 222 -2.52 -4.19 -3.76
N VAL A 223 -2.85 -3.14 -4.53
CA VAL A 223 -1.87 -2.08 -4.86
C VAL A 223 -1.42 -1.37 -3.59
N MET A 224 -2.36 -1.03 -2.71
CA MET A 224 -2.10 -0.39 -1.42
C MET A 224 -1.28 -1.30 -0.50
N MET A 225 -1.61 -2.60 -0.43
CA MET A 225 -0.81 -3.61 0.29
C MET A 225 0.59 -3.79 -0.30
N GLY A 226 0.77 -3.57 -1.61
CA GLY A 226 2.06 -3.57 -2.29
C GLY A 226 3.06 -2.58 -1.69
N GLY A 227 2.61 -1.53 -0.98
CA GLY A 227 3.49 -0.62 -0.27
C GLY A 227 4.36 -1.33 0.79
N MET A 228 3.86 -2.40 1.42
CA MET A 228 4.66 -3.23 2.34
C MET A 228 5.79 -3.97 1.62
N VAL A 229 5.53 -4.44 0.40
CA VAL A 229 6.52 -5.13 -0.42
C VAL A 229 7.61 -4.16 -0.84
N VAL A 230 7.23 -2.94 -1.24
CA VAL A 230 8.18 -1.87 -1.57
C VAL A 230 9.04 -1.53 -0.36
N TYR A 231 8.44 -1.34 0.82
CA TYR A 231 9.17 -1.12 2.06
C TYR A 231 10.18 -2.26 2.36
N ALA A 232 9.73 -3.52 2.29
CA ALA A 232 10.58 -4.67 2.55
C ALA A 232 11.74 -4.78 1.55
N THR A 233 11.49 -4.42 0.29
CA THR A 233 12.50 -4.34 -0.77
C THR A 233 13.56 -3.29 -0.44
N GLY A 234 13.14 -2.09 0.00
CA GLY A 234 14.07 -1.04 0.41
C GLY A 234 14.91 -1.41 1.63
N LEU A 235 14.31 -2.09 2.61
CA LEU A 235 15.06 -2.62 3.76
C LEU A 235 16.05 -3.71 3.32
N GLY A 236 15.64 -4.62 2.43
CA GLY A 236 16.50 -5.65 1.86
C GLY A 236 17.69 -5.06 1.09
N MET A 237 17.49 -3.99 0.33
CA MET A 237 18.58 -3.27 -0.34
C MET A 237 19.55 -2.64 0.64
N LEU A 238 19.04 -2.03 1.72
CA LEU A 238 19.90 -1.45 2.75
C LEU A 238 20.78 -2.52 3.42
N LEU A 239 20.23 -3.69 3.76
CA LEU A 239 21.00 -4.77 4.39
C LEU A 239 22.14 -5.34 3.53
N ILE A 240 22.08 -5.12 2.22
CA ILE A 240 23.01 -5.67 1.24
C ILE A 240 24.04 -4.62 0.76
N ALA A 241 23.75 -3.33 0.98
CA ALA A 241 24.62 -2.21 0.61
C ALA A 241 25.83 -2.07 1.55
#